data_AF-A0A3D5V7S6-F1
#
_entry.id   AF-A0A3D5V7S6-F1
#
_cell.length_a   1.000
_cell.length_b   1.000
_cell.length_c   1.000
_cell.angle_alpha   90.00
_cell.angle_beta   90.00
_cell.angle_gamma   90.00
#
_symmetry.space_group_name_H-M   'P 1'
#
loop_
_entity.id
_entity.type
_entity.pdbx_description
1 polymer ?
#
loop_
_entity_poly.entity_id
_entity_poly.type
_entity_poly.pdbx_seq_one_letter_code
_entity_poly.pdbx_strand_id
1 'polypeptide(L)'
;MPQVIIHLGTSIDNDGKDRLAKSIRELIPSVLGIDEKIGQVLLYESSHRATHTTRDANFVFVQVNMYTGRSLELKAKLAAAIIAEIHK
;
A
#
# COMPACT_ATOMS: atom_id res chain seq x y z
N MET A 1 -9.68 -7.29 -9.44
CA MET A 1 -8.51 -6.54 -9.94
C MET A 1 -7.59 -6.25 -8.76
N PRO A 2 -6.25 -6.36 -8.87
CA PRO A 2 -5.34 -5.98 -7.80
C PRO A 2 -5.53 -4.51 -7.39
N GLN A 3 -5.73 -4.27 -6.12
CA GLN A 3 -5.95 -2.96 -5.53
C GLN A 3 -5.18 -2.88 -4.21
N VAL A 4 -4.41 -1.81 -4.04
CA VAL A 4 -3.70 -1.51 -2.80
C VAL A 4 -4.34 -0.26 -2.19
N ILE A 5 -4.87 -0.38 -0.98
CA ILE A 5 -5.45 0.71 -0.22
C ILE A 5 -4.50 1.02 0.92
N ILE A 6 -4.05 2.27 1.02
CA ILE A 6 -3.09 2.72 2.02
C ILE A 6 -3.72 3.82 2.87
N HIS A 7 -3.77 3.60 4.17
CA HIS A 7 -4.24 4.58 5.14
C HIS A 7 -3.04 5.25 5.83
N LEU A 8 -2.96 6.57 5.72
CA LEU A 8 -1.82 7.40 6.14
C LEU A 8 -2.23 8.44 7.20
N GLY A 9 -1.29 8.83 8.06
CA GLY A 9 -1.46 10.01 8.91
C GLY A 9 -1.38 11.30 8.10
N THR A 10 -1.92 12.39 8.65
CA THR A 10 -1.94 13.71 7.99
C THR A 10 -0.57 14.43 8.01
N SER A 11 0.47 13.77 8.54
CA SER A 11 1.84 14.29 8.63
C SER A 11 2.64 14.16 7.34
N ILE A 12 2.21 13.32 6.40
CA ILE A 12 2.87 13.15 5.10
C ILE A 12 2.40 14.28 4.18
N ASP A 13 3.33 14.92 3.46
CA ASP A 13 2.99 15.95 2.47
C ASP A 13 2.41 15.34 1.18
N ASN A 14 1.84 16.18 0.31
CA ASN A 14 1.20 15.70 -0.92
C ASN A 14 2.23 15.11 -1.91
N ASP A 15 3.43 15.67 -1.99
CA ASP A 15 4.48 15.15 -2.88
C ASP A 15 4.96 13.76 -2.43
N GLY A 16 5.03 13.51 -1.13
CA GLY A 16 5.31 12.19 -0.54
C GLY A 16 4.18 11.19 -0.84
N LYS A 17 2.92 11.62 -0.70
CA LYS A 17 1.75 10.79 -1.06
C LYS A 17 1.77 10.40 -2.53
N ASP A 18 1.96 11.36 -3.43
CA ASP A 18 1.94 11.10 -4.88
C ASP A 18 3.08 10.18 -5.31
N ARG A 19 4.28 10.39 -4.75
CA ARG A 19 5.42 9.48 -4.98
C ARG A 19 5.12 8.07 -4.48
N LEU A 20 4.61 7.94 -3.25
CA LEU A 20 4.25 6.63 -2.70
C LEU A 20 3.20 5.92 -3.56
N ALA A 21 2.12 6.60 -3.93
CA ALA A 21 1.07 6.03 -4.76
C ALA A 21 1.61 5.54 -6.11
N LYS A 22 2.46 6.35 -6.74
CA LYS A 22 3.08 6.01 -8.04
C LYS A 22 4.02 4.82 -7.92
N SER A 23 4.93 4.82 -6.94
CA SER A 23 5.85 3.71 -6.71
C SER A 23 5.11 2.39 -6.45
N ILE A 24 4.11 2.40 -5.57
CA ILE A 24 3.32 1.20 -5.29
C ILE A 24 2.55 0.74 -6.54
N ARG A 25 2.06 1.68 -7.35
CA ARG A 25 1.35 1.35 -8.59
C ARG A 25 2.26 0.65 -9.60
N GLU A 26 3.52 1.03 -9.68
CA GLU A 26 4.52 0.40 -10.55
C GLU A 26 4.91 -1.01 -10.04
N LEU A 27 4.92 -1.23 -8.72
CA LEU A 27 5.21 -2.54 -8.12
C LEU A 27 4.15 -3.60 -8.44
N ILE A 28 2.86 -3.24 -8.51
CA ILE A 28 1.77 -4.20 -8.71
C ILE A 28 1.97 -5.05 -9.98
N PRO A 29 2.05 -4.49 -11.20
CA PRO A 29 2.20 -5.28 -12.41
C PRO A 29 3.55 -5.98 -12.48
N SER A 30 4.62 -5.31 -12.02
CA SER A 30 5.98 -5.84 -11.99
C SER A 30 6.12 -7.10 -11.13
N VAL A 31 5.61 -7.06 -9.89
CA VAL A 31 5.69 -8.21 -8.98
C VAL A 31 4.75 -9.32 -9.39
N LEU A 32 3.52 -8.99 -9.82
CA LEU A 32 2.50 -9.98 -10.15
C LEU A 32 2.65 -10.59 -11.56
N GLY A 33 3.53 -10.03 -12.41
CA GLY A 33 3.73 -10.47 -13.79
C GLY A 33 2.46 -10.32 -14.62
N ILE A 34 1.81 -9.16 -14.55
CA ILE A 34 0.56 -8.84 -15.25
C ILE A 34 0.70 -7.58 -16.09
N ASP A 35 -0.27 -7.33 -16.97
CA ASP A 35 -0.32 -6.15 -17.81
C ASP A 35 -0.18 -4.85 -16.99
N GLU A 36 0.65 -3.93 -17.49
CA GLU A 36 1.01 -2.68 -16.83
C GLU A 36 -0.18 -1.78 -16.51
N LYS A 37 -1.29 -1.91 -17.27
CA LYS A 37 -2.53 -1.15 -17.06
C LYS A 37 -3.35 -1.69 -15.89
N ILE A 38 -3.08 -2.91 -15.44
CA ILE A 38 -3.81 -3.55 -14.34
C ILE A 38 -3.21 -3.15 -12.99
N GLY A 39 -4.08 -2.73 -12.08
CA GLY A 39 -3.70 -2.36 -10.72
C GLY A 39 -4.23 -0.98 -10.35
N GLN A 40 -4.65 -0.83 -9.11
CA GLN A 40 -5.09 0.46 -8.55
C GLN A 40 -4.45 0.69 -7.19
N VAL A 41 -4.17 1.96 -6.90
CA VAL A 41 -3.69 2.40 -5.58
C VAL A 41 -4.61 3.51 -5.10
N LEU A 42 -5.07 3.41 -3.86
CA LEU A 42 -5.88 4.44 -3.19
C LEU A 42 -5.18 4.86 -1.92
N LEU A 43 -5.06 6.17 -1.71
CA LEU A 43 -4.57 6.75 -0.49
C LEU A 43 -5.74 7.36 0.28
N TYR A 44 -5.84 7.04 1.57
CA TYR A 44 -6.78 7.64 2.49
C TYR A 44 -6.03 8.26 3.66
N GLU A 45 -6.41 9.48 4.02
CA GLU A 45 -5.90 10.15 5.19
C GLU A 45 -6.91 10.05 6.33
N SER A 46 -6.42 9.86 7.55
CA SER A 46 -7.27 9.91 8.74
C SER A 46 -6.50 10.52 9.91
N SER A 47 -7.17 11.43 10.62
CA SER A 47 -6.74 11.98 11.90
C SER A 47 -7.12 11.07 13.09
N HIS A 48 -8.10 10.18 12.91
CA HIS A 48 -8.59 9.28 13.95
C HIS A 48 -8.04 7.87 13.74
N ARG A 49 -6.81 7.63 14.21
CA ARG A 49 -6.06 6.38 13.92
C ARG A 49 -5.86 5.45 15.11
N ALA A 50 -5.84 5.97 16.33
CA ALA A 50 -5.73 5.17 17.55
C ALA A 50 -6.68 5.73 18.62
N THR A 51 -7.47 4.84 19.23
CA THR A 51 -8.40 5.19 20.33
C THR A 51 -7.85 4.80 21.70
N HIS A 52 -6.89 3.88 21.76
CA HIS A 52 -6.24 3.47 22.99
C HIS A 52 -5.08 4.41 23.33
N THR A 53 -5.02 4.88 24.57
CA THR A 53 -4.09 5.94 25.03
C THR A 53 -2.62 5.59 24.90
N THR A 54 -2.27 4.31 24.89
CA THR A 54 -0.88 3.84 24.78
C THR A 54 -0.43 3.49 23.35
N ARG A 55 -1.33 3.59 22.36
CA ARG A 55 -1.02 3.23 20.97
C ARG A 55 -0.54 4.45 20.21
N ASP A 56 0.57 4.28 19.50
CA ASP A 56 1.01 5.28 18.52
C ASP A 56 0.01 5.35 17.35
N ALA A 57 -0.44 6.56 17.03
CA ALA A 57 -1.29 6.83 15.89
C ALA A 57 -0.51 6.89 14.56
N ASN A 58 0.83 6.99 14.63
CA ASN A 58 1.74 7.11 13.50
C ASN A 58 2.13 5.73 12.94
N PHE A 59 1.16 5.03 12.37
CA PHE A 59 1.39 3.80 11.60
C PHE A 59 0.86 3.97 10.18
N VAL A 60 1.29 3.10 9.26
CA VAL A 60 0.67 2.95 7.93
C VAL A 60 -0.11 1.64 7.91
N PHE A 61 -1.36 1.69 7.46
CA PHE A 61 -2.17 0.48 7.27
C PHE A 61 -2.37 0.23 5.78
N VAL A 62 -2.07 -0.99 5.34
CA VAL A 62 -2.14 -1.39 3.94
C VAL A 62 -3.10 -2.57 3.81
N GLN A 63 -4.04 -2.45 2.89
CA GLN A 63 -4.91 -3.55 2.46
C GLN A 63 -4.63 -3.86 0.99
N VAL A 64 -4.43 -5.14 0.67
CA VAL A 64 -4.24 -5.60 -0.71
C VAL A 64 -5.40 -6.53 -1.08
N ASN A 65 -6.26 -6.05 -1.98
CA ASN A 65 -7.32 -6.85 -2.57
C ASN A 65 -6.83 -7.37 -3.92
N MET A 66 -6.94 -8.68 -4.18
CA MET A 66 -6.55 -9.26 -5.46
C MET A 66 -7.41 -10.48 -5.80
N TYR A 67 -7.35 -10.92 -7.06
CA TYR A 67 -8.00 -12.16 -7.48
C TYR A 67 -7.47 -13.36 -6.68
N THR A 68 -8.34 -14.35 -6.47
CA THR A 68 -7.95 -15.64 -5.91
C THR A 68 -7.00 -16.38 -6.86
N GLY A 69 -6.32 -17.42 -6.35
CA GLY A 69 -5.47 -18.29 -7.16
C GLY A 69 -3.98 -17.89 -7.28
N ARG A 70 -3.55 -16.77 -6.67
CA ARG A 70 -2.11 -16.46 -6.55
C ARG A 70 -1.46 -17.25 -5.41
N SER A 71 -0.22 -17.71 -5.62
CA SER A 71 0.55 -18.44 -4.63
C SER A 71 0.84 -17.58 -3.38
N LEU A 72 1.05 -18.25 -2.24
CA LEU A 72 1.44 -17.58 -1.00
C LEU A 72 2.78 -16.84 -1.15
N GLU A 73 3.71 -17.43 -1.90
CA GLU A 73 5.01 -16.82 -2.21
C GLU A 73 4.84 -15.48 -2.95
N LEU A 74 3.98 -15.44 -3.98
CA LEU A 74 3.75 -14.21 -4.74
C LEU A 74 3.07 -13.13 -3.90
N LYS A 75 2.14 -13.52 -3.04
CA LYS A 75 1.50 -12.62 -2.06
C LYS A 75 2.54 -12.05 -1.08
N ALA A 76 3.42 -12.89 -0.56
CA ALA A 76 4.49 -12.48 0.35
C ALA A 76 5.49 -11.54 -0.34
N LYS A 77 5.86 -11.83 -1.59
CA LYS A 77 6.74 -10.97 -2.39
C LYS A 77 6.14 -9.58 -2.61
N LEU A 78 4.86 -9.50 -2.96
CA LEU A 78 4.17 -8.22 -3.12
C LEU A 78 4.10 -7.46 -1.78
N ALA A 79 3.73 -8.14 -0.69
CA ALA A 79 3.68 -7.51 0.63
C ALA A 79 5.06 -6.96 1.04
N ALA A 80 6.13 -7.74 0.87
CA ALA A 80 7.49 -7.31 1.18
C ALA A 80 7.93 -6.11 0.32
N ALA A 81 7.60 -6.10 -0.97
CA ALA A 81 7.92 -4.98 -1.86
C ALA A 81 7.19 -3.69 -1.44
N ILE A 82 5.90 -3.79 -1.09
CA ILE A 82 5.11 -2.65 -0.59
C ILE A 82 5.68 -2.13 0.74
N ILE A 83 6.00 -3.03 1.68
CA ILE A 83 6.60 -2.67 2.97
C ILE A 83 7.95 -1.97 2.76
N ALA A 84 8.79 -2.48 1.86
CA ALA A 84 10.08 -1.85 1.57
C ALA A 84 9.92 -0.45 0.98
N GLU A 85 8.94 -0.24 0.10
CA GLU A 85 8.67 1.07 -0.48
C GLU A 85 8.16 2.09 0.55
N ILE A 86 7.33 1.66 1.50
CA ILE A 86 6.82 2.53 2.58
C ILE A 86 7.93 3.01 3.52
N HIS A 87 9.02 2.26 3.66
CA HIS A 87 10.14 2.58 4.55
C HIS A 87 11.26 3.38 3.86
N LYS A 88 11.13 3.74 2.59
CA LYS A 88 12.06 4.64 1.89
C LYS A 88 11.81 6.09 2.26
#